data_AF-A0A8H4AXB1-F1
#
_entry.id   AF-A0A8H4AXB1-F1
#
_cell.length_a   1.000
_cell.length_b   1.000
_cell.length_c   1.000
_cell.angle_alpha   90.00
_cell.angle_beta   90.00
_cell.angle_gamma   90.00
#
_symmetry.space_group_name_H-M   'P 1'
#
loop_
_entity.id
_entity.type
_entity.pdbx_description
1 polymer ?
#
loop_
_entity_poly.entity_id
_entity_poly.type
_entity_poly.pdbx_seq_one_letter_code
_entity_poly.pdbx_strand_id
1 'polypeptide(L)'
;MITDLFRLTYSEPTSVKIFRRSVIVLCVGLSIAIFIVLCIQIHDELPTVNIIYRTAKNLPTPNIYFNYGYNFTVNCAFTNTTGNYNCDNAISSTTYNTTKSQYVVSFVSNTAITSQVTYVLSINITDPSYNITNQTDYLEMYAYDKDYDLNIIPLSGNQVQFEESLIVKNMFFFGQPRNDIAHYEWTFDRCIRKALILDALSYFGRQKYLRMPYLDSHMSTVSTANSDLRTNNTSFAILRFITTPPFILTEETEERSKTILSVLGIIGGIWSGVAAFYIFLFGPGLISPWGLVQSRLFKSHYKKDALPFVYEPDSADDANTSIQKRLNNLEKRIEFYDRFIFDDPLLNFIKQESSQPTKSTT
;
A
#
# COMPACT_ATOMS: atom_id res chain seq x y z
N MET A 1 -22.45 8.70 -26.80
CA MET A 1 -22.86 9.33 -25.52
C MET A 1 -22.42 10.78 -25.42
N ILE A 2 -21.12 11.14 -25.31
CA ILE A 2 -20.70 12.56 -25.28
C ILE A 2 -20.98 13.26 -26.62
N THR A 3 -20.75 12.56 -27.72
CA THR A 3 -21.10 13.02 -29.08
C THR A 3 -22.60 13.24 -29.29
N ASP A 4 -23.45 12.48 -28.59
CA ASP A 4 -24.92 12.67 -28.64
C ASP A 4 -25.39 13.87 -27.82
N LEU A 5 -24.57 14.38 -26.90
CA LEU A 5 -24.90 15.57 -26.11
C LEU A 5 -24.94 16.84 -27.00
N PHE A 6 -24.05 16.89 -28.01
CA PHE A 6 -23.88 18.02 -28.92
C PHE A 6 -24.62 17.86 -30.26
N ARG A 7 -25.10 16.66 -30.60
CA ARG A 7 -25.82 16.43 -31.86
C ARG A 7 -27.28 16.89 -31.74
N LEU A 8 -27.64 17.96 -32.46
CA LEU A 8 -29.01 18.48 -32.57
C LEU A 8 -29.78 17.67 -33.62
N THR A 9 -30.48 16.62 -33.19
CA THR A 9 -31.37 15.85 -34.08
C THR A 9 -32.73 16.52 -34.19
N TYR A 10 -33.19 16.88 -35.39
CA TYR A 10 -34.42 17.66 -35.58
C TYR A 10 -35.72 16.84 -35.39
N SER A 11 -35.67 15.51 -35.48
CA SER A 11 -36.84 14.61 -35.54
C SER A 11 -37.23 13.89 -34.23
N GLU A 12 -36.45 14.03 -33.15
CA GLU A 12 -36.80 13.41 -31.86
C GLU A 12 -37.77 14.30 -31.04
N PRO A 13 -38.77 13.70 -30.34
CA PRO A 13 -39.67 14.44 -29.46
C PRO A 13 -38.88 15.13 -28.35
N THR A 14 -39.23 16.39 -28.06
CA THR A 14 -38.55 17.25 -27.08
C THR A 14 -38.44 16.59 -25.69
N SER A 15 -39.43 15.79 -25.29
CA SER A 15 -39.42 15.03 -24.04
C SER A 15 -38.30 13.98 -23.97
N VAL A 16 -38.05 13.23 -25.04
CA VAL A 16 -36.98 12.22 -25.11
C VAL A 16 -35.60 12.89 -25.11
N LYS A 17 -35.46 14.01 -25.81
CA LYS A 17 -34.21 14.80 -25.81
C LYS A 17 -33.86 15.31 -24.42
N ILE A 18 -34.83 15.88 -23.71
CA ILE A 18 -34.65 16.38 -22.34
C ILE A 18 -34.27 15.24 -21.41
N PHE A 19 -34.98 14.10 -21.49
CA PHE A 19 -34.69 12.93 -20.68
C PHE A 19 -33.28 12.38 -20.93
N ARG A 20 -32.89 12.22 -22.20
CA ARG A 20 -31.55 11.75 -22.59
C ARG A 20 -30.44 12.65 -22.05
N ARG A 21 -30.59 13.98 -22.17
CA ARG A 21 -29.65 14.95 -21.61
C ARG A 21 -29.59 14.87 -20.08
N SER A 22 -30.74 14.75 -19.41
CA SER A 22 -30.80 14.60 -17.95
C SER A 22 -30.06 13.34 -17.49
N VAL A 23 -30.25 12.21 -18.17
CA VAL A 23 -29.56 10.95 -17.86
C VAL A 23 -28.05 11.10 -18.05
N ILE A 24 -27.60 11.73 -19.15
CA ILE A 24 -26.16 11.93 -19.38
C ILE A 24 -25.54 12.82 -18.31
N VAL A 25 -26.16 13.95 -17.97
CA VAL A 25 -25.67 14.87 -16.94
C VAL A 25 -25.58 14.17 -15.58
N LEU A 26 -26.60 13.38 -15.22
CA LEU A 26 -26.61 12.63 -13.97
C LEU A 26 -25.52 11.56 -13.93
N CYS A 27 -25.33 10.79 -15.01
CA CYS A 27 -24.28 9.78 -15.08
C CYS A 27 -22.86 10.39 -15.03
N VAL A 28 -22.64 11.52 -15.72
CA VAL A 28 -21.34 12.21 -15.70
C VAL A 28 -21.07 12.82 -14.32
N GLY A 29 -22.05 13.50 -13.72
CA GLY A 29 -21.93 14.07 -12.38
C GLY A 29 -21.62 13.00 -11.33
N LEU A 30 -22.32 11.87 -11.38
CA LEU A 30 -22.10 10.76 -10.45
C LEU A 30 -20.72 10.09 -10.64
N SER A 31 -20.24 9.99 -11.89
CA SER A 31 -18.89 9.48 -12.18
C SER A 31 -17.80 10.39 -11.63
N ILE A 32 -17.96 11.72 -11.74
CA ILE A 32 -17.02 12.70 -11.17
C ILE A 32 -17.03 12.62 -9.63
N ALA A 33 -18.20 12.50 -9.01
CA ALA A 33 -18.30 12.36 -7.56
C ALA A 33 -17.58 11.09 -7.07
N ILE A 34 -17.79 9.95 -7.73
CA ILE A 34 -17.10 8.69 -7.40
C ILE A 34 -15.58 8.84 -7.59
N PHE A 35 -15.14 9.51 -8.66
CA PHE A 35 -13.73 9.76 -8.90
C PHE A 35 -13.06 10.51 -7.75
N ILE A 36 -13.68 11.60 -7.29
CA ILE A 36 -13.17 12.40 -6.17
C ILE A 36 -13.06 11.55 -4.90
N VAL A 37 -14.10 10.75 -4.58
CA VAL A 37 -14.09 9.86 -3.42
C VAL A 37 -12.97 8.83 -3.50
N LEU A 38 -12.73 8.23 -4.68
CA LEU A 38 -11.65 7.27 -4.88
C LEU A 38 -10.27 7.91 -4.75
N CYS A 39 -10.08 9.14 -5.22
CA CYS A 39 -8.83 9.88 -5.03
C CYS A 39 -8.55 10.17 -3.56
N ILE A 40 -9.56 10.62 -2.81
CA ILE A 40 -9.44 10.82 -1.35
C ILE A 40 -9.10 9.51 -0.66
N GLN A 41 -9.78 8.41 -1.02
CA GLN A 41 -9.50 7.10 -0.43
C GLN A 41 -8.09 6.57 -0.71
N ILE A 42 -7.48 6.87 -1.87
CA ILE A 42 -6.09 6.53 -2.16
C ILE A 42 -5.14 7.40 -1.33
N HIS A 43 -5.44 8.69 -1.24
CA HIS A 43 -4.60 9.65 -0.52
C HIS A 43 -4.53 9.31 0.97
N ASP A 44 -5.68 8.98 1.56
CA ASP A 44 -5.81 8.71 2.99
C ASP A 44 -5.56 7.23 3.36
N GLU A 45 -5.18 6.40 2.38
CA GLU A 45 -4.86 4.99 2.64
C GLU A 45 -3.54 4.86 3.39
N LEU A 46 -3.64 4.35 4.61
CA LEU A 46 -2.49 3.89 5.38
C LEU A 46 -2.01 2.55 4.82
N PRO A 47 -0.69 2.36 4.63
CA PRO A 47 -0.14 1.10 4.16
C PRO A 47 -0.46 -0.01 5.16
N THR A 48 -0.83 -1.18 4.62
CA THR A 48 -1.08 -2.39 5.42
C THR A 48 0.23 -3.15 5.59
N VAL A 49 0.46 -3.71 6.77
CA VAL A 49 1.65 -4.52 7.04
C VAL A 49 1.32 -6.00 6.85
N ASN A 50 2.04 -6.65 5.93
CA ASN A 50 2.00 -8.09 5.72
C ASN A 50 3.15 -8.73 6.50
N ILE A 51 2.85 -9.79 7.26
CA ILE A 51 3.81 -10.43 8.18
C ILE A 51 4.07 -11.85 7.68
N ILE A 52 5.35 -12.17 7.43
CA ILE A 52 5.80 -13.48 6.97
C ILE A 52 6.87 -14.00 7.91
N TYR A 53 6.71 -15.24 8.38
CA TYR A 53 7.70 -15.91 9.21
C TYR A 53 8.62 -16.78 8.35
N ARG A 54 9.93 -16.62 8.51
CA ARG A 54 10.96 -17.42 7.82
C ARG A 54 11.90 -18.04 8.82
N THR A 55 12.34 -19.26 8.56
CA THR A 55 13.41 -19.88 9.35
C THR A 55 14.78 -19.38 8.89
N ALA A 56 15.60 -18.86 9.79
CA ALA A 56 16.98 -18.46 9.52
C ALA A 56 17.97 -19.54 9.96
N LYS A 57 19.07 -19.69 9.21
CA LYS A 57 20.16 -20.61 9.57
C LYS A 57 21.08 -20.03 10.64
N ASN A 58 21.15 -18.70 10.70
CA ASN A 58 21.98 -17.96 11.62
C ASN A 58 21.30 -16.66 12.03
N LEU A 59 21.64 -16.20 13.23
CA LEU A 59 21.17 -14.95 13.81
C LEU A 59 22.40 -14.07 14.10
N PRO A 60 22.47 -12.82 13.63
CA PRO A 60 23.56 -11.93 14.03
C PRO A 60 23.48 -11.68 15.54
N THR A 61 24.63 -11.65 16.20
CA THR A 61 24.68 -11.24 17.60
C THR A 61 24.31 -9.76 17.70
N PRO A 62 23.42 -9.37 18.62
CA PRO A 62 22.99 -7.99 18.78
C PRO A 62 24.10 -7.12 19.38
N ASN A 63 24.04 -5.82 19.11
CA ASN A 63 24.87 -4.84 19.79
C ASN A 63 24.16 -4.40 21.07
N ILE A 64 24.84 -4.47 22.21
CA ILE A 64 24.27 -4.11 23.51
C ILE A 64 25.10 -2.98 24.11
N TYR A 65 24.44 -1.95 24.63
CA TYR A 65 25.07 -0.79 25.23
C TYR A 65 24.56 -0.61 26.65
N PHE A 66 25.47 -0.42 27.59
CA PHE A 66 25.19 -0.22 29.00
C PHE A 66 25.60 1.18 29.41
N ASN A 67 24.72 1.91 30.10
CA ASN A 67 25.03 3.21 30.70
C ASN A 67 24.74 3.17 32.20
N TYR A 68 25.63 3.74 33.00
CA TYR A 68 25.43 3.83 34.44
C TYR A 68 26.12 5.06 35.06
N GLY A 69 25.62 5.54 36.19
CA GLY A 69 26.21 6.67 36.90
C GLY A 69 27.55 6.36 37.60
N TYR A 70 27.80 5.09 37.92
CA TYR A 70 28.99 4.63 38.62
C TYR A 70 29.90 3.82 37.71
N ASN A 71 31.18 3.75 38.04
CA ASN A 71 32.13 2.90 37.30
C ASN A 71 31.79 1.40 37.46
N PHE A 72 31.74 0.67 36.34
CA PHE A 72 31.40 -0.75 36.30
C PHE A 72 32.19 -1.47 35.21
N THR A 73 32.24 -2.79 35.29
CA THR A 73 32.87 -3.70 34.31
C THR A 73 31.87 -4.78 33.92
N VAL A 74 31.86 -5.15 32.64
CA VAL A 74 31.04 -6.25 32.12
C VAL A 74 31.95 -7.38 31.68
N ASN A 75 31.74 -8.56 32.23
CA ASN A 75 32.46 -9.77 31.85
C ASN A 75 31.54 -10.64 30.99
N CYS A 76 32.08 -11.25 29.94
CA CYS A 76 31.30 -12.02 28.98
C CYS A 76 31.78 -13.46 28.88
N ALA A 77 30.86 -14.41 29.08
CA ALA A 77 31.07 -15.80 28.78
C ALA A 77 29.94 -16.32 27.90
N PHE A 78 30.24 -17.22 26.96
CA PHE A 78 29.21 -17.94 26.22
C PHE A 78 29.47 -19.44 26.23
N THR A 79 28.40 -20.19 26.36
CA THR A 79 28.42 -21.65 26.35
C THR A 79 27.69 -22.15 25.10
N ASN A 80 28.39 -22.99 24.33
CA ASN A 80 27.84 -23.74 23.20
C ASN A 80 27.91 -25.24 23.53
N THR A 81 27.39 -26.09 22.64
CA THR A 81 27.49 -27.56 22.73
C THR A 81 28.92 -28.08 22.86
N THR A 82 29.92 -27.31 22.41
CA THR A 82 31.34 -27.68 22.42
C THR A 82 32.09 -27.25 23.68
N GLY A 83 31.52 -26.38 24.52
CA GLY A 83 32.18 -25.88 25.73
C GLY A 83 31.85 -24.44 26.08
N ASN A 84 32.54 -23.92 27.10
CA ASN A 84 32.43 -22.55 27.57
C ASN A 84 33.62 -21.72 27.06
N TYR A 85 33.34 -20.54 26.52
CA TYR A 85 34.32 -19.66 25.89
C TYR A 85 34.17 -18.23 26.43
N ASN A 86 35.29 -17.52 26.50
CA ASN A 86 35.32 -16.13 26.91
C ASN A 86 35.00 -15.22 25.69
N CYS A 87 34.11 -14.24 25.88
CA CYS A 87 33.76 -13.21 24.90
C CYS A 87 34.12 -11.78 25.33
N ASP A 88 35.05 -11.62 26.28
CA ASP A 88 35.56 -10.32 26.73
C ASP A 88 36.15 -9.49 25.58
N ASN A 89 36.64 -10.13 24.51
CA ASN A 89 37.10 -9.43 23.31
C ASN A 89 35.99 -8.65 22.58
N ALA A 90 34.72 -9.00 22.80
CA ALA A 90 33.56 -8.30 22.26
C ALA A 90 33.06 -7.18 23.19
N ILE A 91 33.64 -7.03 24.39
CA ILE A 91 33.31 -5.99 25.35
C ILE A 91 34.31 -4.83 25.20
N SER A 92 33.80 -3.61 25.10
CA SER A 92 34.64 -2.40 25.14
C SER A 92 35.07 -2.08 26.58
N SER A 93 36.24 -1.46 26.75
CA SER A 93 36.61 -0.90 28.05
C SER A 93 35.60 0.16 28.51
N THR A 94 35.39 0.25 29.82
CA THR A 94 34.52 1.27 30.42
C THR A 94 35.07 2.67 30.15
N THR A 95 34.23 3.54 29.62
CA THR A 95 34.60 4.93 29.30
C THR A 95 33.60 5.88 29.94
N TYR A 96 34.07 7.02 30.45
CA TYR A 96 33.20 8.05 31.00
C TYR A 96 32.74 9.00 29.89
N ASN A 97 31.43 9.07 29.67
CA ASN A 97 30.83 9.98 28.71
C ASN A 97 30.45 11.29 29.41
N THR A 98 31.22 12.35 29.15
CA THR A 98 31.03 13.68 29.76
C THR A 98 29.69 14.31 29.39
N THR A 99 29.15 14.04 28.21
CA THR A 99 27.89 14.62 27.73
C THR A 99 26.69 14.07 28.49
N LYS A 100 26.71 12.77 28.79
CA LYS A 100 25.65 12.09 29.56
C LYS A 100 25.93 12.05 31.07
N SER A 101 27.15 12.41 31.49
CA SER A 101 27.64 12.25 32.87
C SER A 101 27.52 10.80 33.38
N GLN A 102 27.77 9.83 32.51
CA GLN A 102 27.59 8.39 32.77
C GLN A 102 28.76 7.59 32.22
N TYR A 103 29.07 6.47 32.87
CA TYR A 103 29.97 5.43 32.35
C TYR A 103 29.25 4.58 31.32
N VAL A 104 29.96 4.26 30.23
CA VAL A 104 29.43 3.52 29.08
C VAL A 104 30.30 2.30 28.79
N VAL A 105 29.65 1.16 28.55
CA VAL A 105 30.25 -0.09 28.08
C VAL A 105 29.41 -0.61 26.91
N SER A 106 30.06 -1.18 25.90
CA SER A 106 29.39 -1.78 24.75
C SER A 106 29.83 -3.23 24.57
N PHE A 107 28.88 -4.06 24.16
CA PHE A 107 29.09 -5.41 23.67
C PHE A 107 28.78 -5.42 22.18
N VAL A 108 29.82 -5.61 21.36
CA VAL A 108 29.72 -5.63 19.89
C VAL A 108 30.48 -6.85 19.40
N SER A 109 29.73 -7.84 18.91
CA SER A 109 30.31 -9.09 18.40
C SER A 109 30.14 -9.22 16.89
N ASN A 110 31.19 -9.69 16.22
CA ASN A 110 31.13 -10.03 14.81
C ASN A 110 30.61 -11.45 14.51
N THR A 111 30.39 -12.25 15.54
CA THR A 111 29.97 -13.65 15.38
C THR A 111 28.47 -13.75 15.08
N ALA A 112 28.14 -14.67 14.17
CA ALA A 112 26.75 -15.08 13.96
C ALA A 112 26.47 -16.33 14.80
N ILE A 113 25.31 -16.37 15.42
CA ILE A 113 24.79 -17.49 16.19
C ILE A 113 24.25 -18.53 15.20
N THR A 114 24.83 -19.73 15.19
CA THR A 114 24.48 -20.81 14.25
C THR A 114 23.91 -22.05 14.93
N SER A 115 24.05 -22.16 16.25
CA SER A 115 23.61 -23.28 17.07
C SER A 115 22.96 -22.76 18.35
N GLN A 116 22.50 -23.68 19.20
CA GLN A 116 22.08 -23.31 20.53
C GLN A 116 23.26 -22.72 21.31
N VAL A 117 23.17 -21.44 21.66
CA VAL A 117 24.18 -20.74 22.44
C VAL A 117 23.49 -20.02 23.59
N THR A 118 24.14 -20.07 24.76
CA THR A 118 23.78 -19.23 25.90
C THR A 118 24.90 -18.23 26.13
N TYR A 119 24.59 -16.95 26.07
CA TYR A 119 25.49 -15.89 26.49
C TYR A 119 25.14 -15.48 27.92
N VAL A 120 26.18 -15.25 28.72
CA VAL A 120 26.10 -14.79 30.10
C VAL A 120 27.00 -13.56 30.24
N LEU A 121 26.36 -12.42 30.45
CA LEU A 121 27.00 -11.14 30.72
C LEU A 121 26.89 -10.88 32.23
N SER A 122 28.03 -10.85 32.91
CA SER A 122 28.12 -10.55 34.35
C SER A 122 28.54 -9.10 34.54
N ILE A 123 27.67 -8.30 35.15
CA ILE A 123 27.89 -6.88 35.37
C ILE A 123 28.37 -6.69 36.81
N ASN A 124 29.56 -6.13 36.97
CA ASN A 124 30.17 -5.88 38.27
C ASN A 124 30.43 -4.38 38.47
N ILE A 125 30.04 -3.81 39.60
CA ILE A 125 30.34 -2.42 39.95
C ILE A 125 31.72 -2.36 40.60
N THR A 126 32.57 -1.46 40.10
CA THR A 126 33.94 -1.27 40.57
C THR A 126 34.12 0.05 41.32
N ASP A 127 33.10 0.90 41.30
CA ASP A 127 33.10 2.20 41.97
C ASP A 127 32.99 2.06 43.50
N PRO A 128 33.96 2.56 44.29
CA PRO A 128 33.91 2.50 45.75
C PRO A 128 32.84 3.44 46.34
N SER A 129 32.37 4.44 45.60
CA SER A 129 31.32 5.37 46.03
C SER A 129 29.91 4.78 45.90
N TYR A 130 29.78 3.63 45.23
CA TYR A 130 28.51 2.97 45.05
C TYR A 130 27.97 2.43 46.38
N ASN A 131 26.74 2.80 46.71
CA ASN A 131 26.05 2.34 47.90
C ASN A 131 24.82 1.51 47.54
N ILE A 132 24.87 0.22 47.89
CA ILE A 132 23.78 -0.76 47.69
C ILE A 132 22.46 -0.34 48.34
N THR A 133 22.47 0.52 49.36
CA THR A 133 21.22 0.92 50.02
C THR A 133 20.42 1.97 49.24
N ASN A 134 21.01 2.63 48.23
CA ASN A 134 20.38 3.74 47.52
C ASN A 134 19.56 3.29 46.31
N GLN A 135 18.30 2.86 46.52
CA GLN A 135 17.43 2.25 45.50
C GLN A 135 17.01 3.18 44.33
N THR A 136 17.50 4.42 44.25
CA THR A 136 17.14 5.36 43.18
C THR A 136 17.90 5.13 41.89
N ASP A 137 19.03 4.44 41.94
CA ASP A 137 19.93 4.32 40.80
C ASP A 137 19.65 3.05 40.00
N TYR A 138 19.70 3.15 38.68
CA TYR A 138 19.44 2.04 37.77
C TYR A 138 20.46 2.03 36.63
N LEU A 139 20.79 0.84 36.14
CA LEU A 139 21.65 0.66 34.97
C LEU A 139 20.78 0.55 33.72
N GLU A 140 21.09 1.35 32.71
CA GLU A 140 20.37 1.35 31.44
C GLU A 140 21.04 0.39 30.46
N MET A 141 20.23 -0.38 29.75
CA MET A 141 20.65 -1.23 28.65
C MET A 141 19.88 -0.88 27.38
N TYR A 142 20.59 -0.74 26.27
CA TYR A 142 20.03 -0.63 24.94
C TYR A 142 20.50 -1.80 24.10
N ALA A 143 19.60 -2.42 23.34
CA ALA A 143 19.95 -3.49 22.42
C ALA A 143 19.49 -3.17 20.99
N TYR A 144 20.39 -3.30 20.02
CA TYR A 144 20.11 -3.03 18.62
C TYR A 144 20.55 -4.17 17.70
N ASP A 145 19.88 -4.28 16.55
CA ASP A 145 20.30 -5.21 15.50
C ASP A 145 21.64 -4.75 14.96
N LYS A 146 22.54 -5.71 14.71
CA LYS A 146 23.88 -5.41 14.21
C LYS A 146 23.88 -4.60 12.91
N ASP A 147 22.92 -4.86 12.02
CA ASP A 147 22.85 -4.20 10.71
C ASP A 147 22.13 -2.84 10.79
N TYR A 148 21.53 -2.49 11.93
CA TYR A 148 20.75 -1.26 12.11
C TYR A 148 20.84 -0.78 13.56
N ASP A 149 21.94 -0.08 13.83
CA ASP A 149 22.30 0.39 15.16
C ASP A 149 22.00 1.89 15.33
N LEU A 150 20.97 2.20 16.12
CA LEU A 150 20.51 3.56 16.36
C LEU A 150 21.48 4.38 17.24
N ASN A 151 22.45 3.74 17.91
CA ASN A 151 23.50 4.48 18.62
C ASN A 151 24.54 5.07 17.65
N ILE A 152 24.65 4.52 16.44
CA ILE A 152 25.63 4.93 15.43
C ILE A 152 24.95 5.78 14.34
N ILE A 153 23.74 5.39 13.93
CA ILE A 153 23.02 6.04 12.84
C ILE A 153 22.38 7.33 13.35
N PRO A 154 22.74 8.51 12.81
CA PRO A 154 22.11 9.76 13.21
C PRO A 154 20.64 9.77 12.78
N LEU A 155 19.75 9.98 13.75
CA LEU A 155 18.32 10.21 13.52
C LEU A 155 18.17 11.47 12.65
N SER A 156 17.77 11.31 11.38
CA SER A 156 17.51 12.44 10.50
C SER A 156 16.33 12.15 9.56
N GLY A 157 15.39 13.09 9.48
CA GLY A 157 14.25 13.04 8.55
C GLY A 157 12.92 12.56 9.15
N ASN A 158 11.95 12.21 8.27
CA ASN A 158 10.57 11.86 8.62
C ASN A 158 10.39 10.47 9.28
N GLN A 159 11.47 9.70 9.47
CA GLN A 159 11.36 8.33 10.01
C GLN A 159 11.31 8.29 11.53
N VAL A 160 11.83 9.34 12.19
CA VAL A 160 12.09 9.49 13.64
C VAL A 160 11.10 8.77 14.57
N GLN A 161 9.80 8.77 14.28
CA GLN A 161 8.80 8.12 15.12
C GLN A 161 9.01 6.60 15.26
N PHE A 162 9.42 5.89 14.20
CA PHE A 162 9.66 4.45 14.29
C PHE A 162 10.94 4.15 15.08
N GLU A 163 12.05 4.83 14.76
CA GLU A 163 13.31 4.66 15.47
C GLU A 163 13.18 5.04 16.95
N GLU A 164 12.45 6.11 17.29
CA GLU A 164 12.12 6.45 18.68
C GLU A 164 11.34 5.33 19.37
N SER A 165 10.35 4.74 18.70
CA SER A 165 9.62 3.60 19.25
C SER A 165 10.52 2.39 19.50
N LEU A 166 11.53 2.17 18.64
CA LEU A 166 12.52 1.09 18.81
C LEU A 166 13.47 1.36 19.98
N ILE A 167 13.89 2.60 20.18
CA ILE A 167 14.73 3.00 21.33
C ILE A 167 13.98 2.66 22.62
N VAL A 168 12.71 3.08 22.74
CA VAL A 168 11.92 2.82 23.95
C VAL A 168 11.65 1.33 24.13
N LYS A 169 11.36 0.60 23.05
CA LYS A 169 11.06 -0.84 23.09
C LYS A 169 12.26 -1.68 23.52
N ASN A 170 13.47 -1.30 23.10
CA ASN A 170 14.70 -2.04 23.38
C ASN A 170 15.57 -1.41 24.48
N MET A 171 15.00 -0.49 25.26
CA MET A 171 15.62 0.09 26.45
C MET A 171 15.13 -0.65 27.69
N PHE A 172 16.08 -1.14 28.49
CA PHE A 172 15.81 -1.87 29.72
C PHE A 172 16.52 -1.21 30.90
N PHE A 173 15.90 -1.29 32.07
CA PHE A 173 16.45 -0.77 33.31
C PHE A 173 16.69 -1.92 34.27
N PHE A 174 17.94 -2.05 34.73
CA PHE A 174 18.28 -2.97 35.80
C PHE A 174 18.24 -2.23 37.12
N GLY A 175 17.27 -2.61 37.94
CA GLY A 175 17.13 -2.11 39.31
C GLY A 175 18.15 -2.74 40.24
N GLN A 176 18.43 -2.05 41.36
CA GLN A 176 19.36 -2.55 42.35
C GLN A 176 18.87 -3.85 43.01
N PRO A 177 19.76 -4.84 43.18
CA PRO A 177 19.45 -6.03 43.96
C PRO A 177 19.23 -5.66 45.43
N ARG A 178 18.07 -6.00 46.02
CA ARG A 178 17.77 -5.73 47.43
C ARG A 178 18.57 -6.59 48.39
N ASN A 179 18.67 -7.89 48.10
CA ASN A 179 19.29 -8.90 48.98
C ASN A 179 20.19 -9.89 48.23
N ASP A 180 19.92 -10.16 46.94
CA ASP A 180 20.62 -11.15 46.11
C ASP A 180 20.88 -10.60 44.70
N ILE A 181 21.88 -11.14 44.01
CA ILE A 181 22.22 -10.77 42.61
C ILE A 181 20.98 -10.92 41.73
N ALA A 182 20.65 -9.88 40.97
CA ALA A 182 19.53 -9.93 40.05
C ALA A 182 19.90 -10.73 38.80
N HIS A 183 19.15 -11.80 38.54
CA HIS A 183 19.27 -12.60 37.33
C HIS A 183 18.21 -12.16 36.31
N TYR A 184 18.69 -11.72 35.16
CA TYR A 184 17.88 -11.27 34.05
C TYR A 184 18.02 -12.25 32.90
N GLU A 185 16.89 -12.73 32.40
CA GLU A 185 16.84 -13.51 31.18
C GLU A 185 16.26 -12.65 30.07
N TRP A 186 17.09 -12.39 29.07
CA TRP A 186 16.77 -11.59 27.90
C TRP A 186 16.63 -12.49 26.68
N THR A 187 15.54 -12.32 25.96
CA THR A 187 15.25 -13.05 24.73
C THR A 187 14.97 -12.05 23.64
N PHE A 188 15.41 -12.34 22.43
CA PHE A 188 15.15 -11.48 21.29
C PHE A 188 14.84 -12.30 20.04
N ASP A 189 13.94 -11.77 19.24
CA ASP A 189 13.68 -12.20 17.89
C ASP A 189 14.12 -11.10 16.92
N ARG A 190 14.62 -11.53 15.76
CA ARG A 190 14.99 -10.58 14.70
C ARG A 190 13.80 -10.33 13.80
N CYS A 191 13.48 -9.06 13.60
CA CYS A 191 12.47 -8.60 12.65
C CYS A 191 13.14 -7.80 11.53
N ILE A 192 12.56 -7.87 10.32
CA ILE A 192 12.98 -7.05 9.19
C ILE A 192 11.76 -6.32 8.66
N ARG A 193 11.70 -5.01 8.88
CA ARG A 193 10.69 -4.14 8.27
C ARG A 193 11.15 -3.68 6.90
N LYS A 194 10.28 -3.85 5.91
CA LYS A 194 10.41 -3.28 4.56
C LYS A 194 9.38 -2.16 4.46
N ALA A 195 9.80 -0.94 4.82
CA ALA A 195 8.93 0.23 4.75
C ALA A 195 8.85 0.76 3.32
N LEU A 196 7.66 1.19 2.93
CA LEU A 196 7.42 1.68 1.57
C LEU A 196 8.03 3.08 1.40
N ILE A 197 8.86 3.25 0.38
CA ILE A 197 9.35 4.57 -0.01
C ILE A 197 8.24 5.27 -0.80
N LEU A 198 7.78 6.41 -0.28
CA LEU A 198 6.75 7.26 -0.89
C LEU A 198 7.29 8.00 -2.13
N ASP A 199 7.47 7.26 -3.23
CA ASP A 199 7.77 7.81 -4.56
C ASP A 199 6.48 7.93 -5.39
N ALA A 200 6.40 8.87 -6.34
CA ALA A 200 5.27 8.99 -7.27
C ALA A 200 4.98 7.67 -8.03
N LEU A 201 6.03 6.90 -8.35
CA LEU A 201 5.95 5.59 -8.99
C LEU A 201 5.34 4.49 -8.10
N SER A 202 5.39 4.66 -6.77
CA SER A 202 4.76 3.72 -5.84
C SER A 202 3.23 3.69 -6.02
N TYR A 203 2.61 4.83 -6.33
CA TYR A 203 1.18 4.94 -6.62
C TYR A 203 0.74 4.19 -7.89
N PHE A 204 1.68 3.98 -8.82
CA PHE A 204 1.46 3.21 -10.05
C PHE A 204 1.78 1.72 -9.91
N GLY A 205 2.12 1.25 -8.71
CA GLY A 205 2.39 -0.17 -8.43
C GLY A 205 3.87 -0.56 -8.48
N ARG A 206 4.79 0.38 -8.72
CA ARG A 206 6.24 0.10 -8.60
C ARG A 206 6.72 0.43 -7.19
N GLN A 207 6.57 -0.54 -6.30
CA GLN A 207 6.94 -0.40 -4.89
C GLN A 207 8.47 -0.52 -4.72
N LYS A 208 9.05 0.43 -3.97
CA LYS A 208 10.43 0.35 -3.49
C LYS A 208 10.39 0.32 -1.97
N TYR A 209 11.33 -0.42 -1.39
CA TYR A 209 11.35 -0.69 0.03
C TYR A 209 12.66 -0.22 0.65
N LEU A 210 12.56 0.45 1.79
CA LEU A 210 13.67 0.62 2.70
C LEU A 210 13.68 -0.55 3.69
N ARG A 211 14.81 -1.24 3.78
CA ARG A 211 14.98 -2.37 4.69
C ARG A 211 15.55 -1.87 6.02
N MET A 212 14.81 -2.11 7.10
CA MET A 212 15.16 -1.73 8.47
C MET A 212 15.06 -2.97 9.35
N PRO A 213 16.17 -3.72 9.55
CA PRO A 213 16.19 -4.80 10.53
C PRO A 213 16.12 -4.21 11.94
N TYR A 214 15.43 -4.88 12.85
CA TYR A 214 15.33 -4.47 14.24
C TYR A 214 15.14 -5.71 15.14
N LEU A 215 15.31 -5.51 16.44
CA LEU A 215 15.08 -6.56 17.43
C LEU A 215 13.73 -6.35 18.10
N ASP A 216 12.98 -7.43 18.22
CA ASP A 216 11.90 -7.53 19.18
C ASP A 216 12.44 -8.25 20.41
N SER A 217 12.58 -7.53 21.52
CA SER A 217 13.26 -8.07 22.68
C SER A 217 12.42 -7.97 23.94
N HIS A 218 12.61 -8.95 24.81
CA HIS A 218 11.85 -9.13 26.03
C HIS A 218 12.80 -9.48 27.17
N MET A 219 12.56 -8.86 28.34
CA MET A 219 13.35 -9.07 29.54
C MET A 219 12.46 -9.69 30.62
N SER A 220 12.96 -10.75 31.25
CA SER A 220 12.32 -11.39 32.39
C SER A 220 13.29 -11.48 33.56
N THR A 221 12.77 -11.34 34.78
CA THR A 221 13.56 -11.50 36.00
C THR A 221 13.39 -12.92 36.52
N VAL A 222 14.50 -13.64 36.69
CA VAL A 222 14.48 -15.00 37.24
C VAL A 222 14.85 -14.92 38.72
N SER A 223 13.87 -15.14 39.60
CA SER A 223 14.14 -15.22 41.04
C SER A 223 14.87 -16.53 41.34
N THR A 224 16.17 -16.45 41.65
CA THR A 224 16.92 -17.62 42.12
C THR A 224 16.71 -17.71 43.63
N ALA A 225 15.89 -18.66 44.07
CA ALA A 225 15.56 -18.82 45.48
C ALA A 225 16.70 -19.35 46.37
N ASN A 226 17.87 -19.70 45.79
CA ASN A 226 19.01 -20.31 46.50
C ASN A 226 20.32 -20.12 45.71
N SER A 227 20.86 -18.91 45.63
CA SER A 227 22.24 -18.74 45.17
C SER A 227 23.14 -18.37 46.35
N ASP A 228 23.78 -19.40 46.94
CA ASP A 228 24.91 -19.28 47.87
C ASP A 228 26.15 -18.57 47.26
N LEU A 229 26.01 -17.87 46.12
CA LEU A 229 27.03 -17.10 45.39
C LEU A 229 27.31 -15.73 46.04
N ARG A 230 27.12 -15.63 47.35
CA ARG A 230 27.26 -14.40 48.13
C ARG A 230 28.72 -14.13 48.54
N THR A 231 29.67 -14.47 47.68
CA THR A 231 31.09 -14.44 48.05
C THR A 231 31.83 -13.17 47.66
N ASN A 232 31.26 -12.26 46.85
CA ASN A 232 31.82 -10.91 46.64
C ASN A 232 30.73 -9.89 46.29
N ASN A 233 30.63 -8.80 47.06
CA ASN A 233 29.63 -7.72 46.92
C ASN A 233 29.76 -6.87 45.63
N THR A 234 30.53 -7.31 44.65
CA THR A 234 30.83 -6.53 43.43
C THR A 234 29.89 -6.84 42.28
N SER A 235 29.17 -7.97 42.29
CA SER A 235 28.26 -8.36 41.21
C SER A 235 26.89 -7.67 41.34
N PHE A 236 26.55 -6.87 40.33
CA PHE A 236 25.31 -6.10 40.27
C PHE A 236 24.17 -6.89 39.65
N ALA A 237 24.40 -7.45 38.45
CA ALA A 237 23.40 -8.18 37.69
C ALA A 237 24.05 -9.23 36.80
N ILE A 238 23.35 -10.33 36.57
CA ILE A 238 23.72 -11.33 35.58
C ILE A 238 22.64 -11.34 34.50
N LEU A 239 23.04 -10.97 33.29
CA LEU A 239 22.20 -10.99 32.11
C LEU A 239 22.51 -12.25 31.30
N ARG A 240 21.51 -13.11 31.14
CA ARG A 240 21.59 -14.32 30.34
C ARG A 240 20.70 -14.17 29.13
N PHE A 241 21.19 -14.52 27.95
CA PHE A 241 20.33 -14.69 26.78
C PHE A 241 20.59 -16.01 26.10
N ILE A 242 19.50 -16.72 25.81
CA ILE A 242 19.50 -18.07 25.26
C ILE A 242 18.90 -17.99 23.86
N THR A 243 19.65 -18.47 22.89
CA THR A 243 19.17 -18.60 21.52
C THR A 243 19.11 -20.07 21.16
N THR A 244 17.92 -20.57 20.80
CA THR A 244 17.69 -21.96 20.42
C THR A 244 17.14 -22.04 19.00
N PRO A 245 17.74 -22.84 18.10
CA PRO A 245 17.17 -23.08 16.79
C PRO A 245 15.85 -23.89 16.90
N PRO A 246 14.92 -23.75 15.94
CA PRO A 246 15.02 -22.93 14.73
C PRO A 246 14.87 -21.43 14.99
N PHE A 247 15.74 -20.61 14.41
CA PHE A 247 15.63 -19.16 14.50
C PHE A 247 14.49 -18.68 13.61
N ILE A 248 13.54 -17.95 14.18
CA ILE A 248 12.41 -17.38 13.44
C ILE A 248 12.75 -15.93 13.12
N LEU A 249 12.64 -15.59 11.84
CA LEU A 249 12.81 -14.25 11.30
C LEU A 249 11.45 -13.75 10.84
N THR A 250 11.00 -12.65 11.44
CA THR A 250 9.74 -12.00 11.05
C THR A 250 10.04 -10.95 9.98
N GLU A 251 9.52 -11.14 8.77
CA GLU A 251 9.57 -10.13 7.72
C GLU A 251 8.24 -9.38 7.66
N GLU A 252 8.30 -8.07 7.88
CA GLU A 252 7.15 -7.17 7.81
C GLU A 252 7.27 -6.35 6.53
N THR A 253 6.29 -6.45 5.64
CA THR A 253 6.29 -5.72 4.36
C THR A 253 5.10 -4.77 4.28
N GLU A 254 5.38 -3.48 4.12
CA GLU A 254 4.34 -2.47 3.95
C GLU A 254 3.80 -2.47 2.51
N GLU A 255 2.56 -2.90 2.35
CA GLU A 255 1.91 -2.95 1.06
C GLU A 255 0.77 -1.92 0.99
N ARG A 256 0.58 -1.34 -0.19
CA ARG A 256 -0.63 -0.56 -0.49
C ARG A 256 -1.62 -1.44 -1.23
N SER A 257 -2.85 -1.46 -0.75
CA SER A 257 -3.93 -2.26 -1.32
C SER A 257 -4.55 -1.58 -2.55
N LYS A 258 -4.58 -0.24 -2.59
CA LYS A 258 -5.09 0.51 -3.75
C LYS A 258 -3.97 1.21 -4.50
N THR A 259 -4.03 1.10 -5.82
CA THR A 259 -3.14 1.78 -6.76
C THR A 259 -3.95 2.68 -7.70
N ILE A 260 -3.31 3.65 -8.33
CA ILE A 260 -3.95 4.50 -9.35
C ILE A 260 -4.49 3.62 -10.50
N LEU A 261 -3.78 2.55 -10.85
CA LEU A 261 -4.21 1.61 -11.87
C LEU A 261 -5.51 0.90 -11.47
N SER A 262 -5.67 0.53 -10.20
CA SER A 262 -6.91 -0.04 -9.67
C SER A 262 -8.07 0.95 -9.82
N VAL A 263 -7.86 2.23 -9.49
CA VAL A 263 -8.90 3.26 -9.64
C VAL A 263 -9.24 3.52 -11.10
N LEU A 264 -8.26 3.57 -12.01
CA LEU A 264 -8.52 3.65 -13.44
C LEU A 264 -9.32 2.45 -13.95
N GLY A 265 -9.02 1.24 -13.45
CA GLY A 265 -9.80 0.04 -13.75
C GLY A 265 -11.26 0.13 -13.28
N ILE A 266 -11.49 0.62 -12.05
CA ILE A 266 -12.84 0.83 -11.51
C ILE A 266 -13.61 1.86 -12.33
N ILE A 267 -12.99 3.00 -12.66
CA ILE A 267 -13.62 4.05 -13.48
C ILE A 267 -13.94 3.52 -14.87
N GLY A 268 -13.01 2.80 -15.50
CA GLY A 268 -13.22 2.17 -16.80
C GLY A 268 -14.38 1.18 -16.77
N GLY A 269 -14.49 0.39 -15.70
CA GLY A 269 -15.62 -0.50 -15.46
C GLY A 269 -16.96 0.23 -15.32
N ILE A 270 -17.00 1.29 -14.52
CA ILE A 270 -18.20 2.13 -14.34
C ILE A 270 -18.60 2.77 -15.69
N TRP A 271 -17.64 3.33 -16.44
CA TRP A 271 -17.91 3.92 -17.74
C TRP A 271 -18.46 2.88 -18.74
N SER A 272 -17.87 1.70 -18.77
CA SER A 272 -18.38 0.60 -19.60
C SER A 272 -19.82 0.22 -19.22
N GLY A 273 -20.12 0.11 -17.93
CA GLY A 273 -21.46 -0.17 -17.43
C GLY A 273 -22.48 0.93 -17.78
N VAL A 274 -22.10 2.20 -17.61
CA VAL A 274 -22.93 3.35 -17.99
C VAL A 274 -23.19 3.37 -19.49
N ALA A 275 -22.18 3.10 -20.31
CA ALA A 275 -22.33 3.03 -21.76
C ALA A 275 -23.26 1.88 -22.18
N ALA A 276 -23.12 0.69 -21.58
CA ALA A 276 -24.00 -0.44 -21.82
C ALA A 276 -25.45 -0.14 -21.40
N PHE A 277 -25.65 0.47 -20.24
CA PHE A 277 -26.97 0.88 -19.75
C PHE A 277 -27.62 1.94 -20.67
N TYR A 278 -26.82 2.90 -21.15
CA TYR A 278 -27.27 3.90 -22.10
C TYR A 278 -27.69 3.27 -23.44
N ILE A 279 -26.87 2.36 -23.99
CA ILE A 279 -27.18 1.63 -25.22
C ILE A 279 -28.43 0.75 -25.03
N PHE A 280 -28.62 0.15 -23.87
CA PHE A 280 -29.81 -0.64 -23.56
C PHE A 280 -31.09 0.23 -23.50
N LEU A 281 -31.01 1.43 -22.92
CA LEU A 281 -32.15 2.35 -22.82
C LEU A 281 -32.53 2.99 -24.16
N PHE A 282 -31.54 3.40 -24.96
CA PHE A 282 -31.74 4.25 -26.14
C PHE A 282 -31.33 3.62 -27.48
N GLY A 283 -30.67 2.46 -27.47
CA GLY A 283 -30.17 1.76 -28.66
C GLY A 283 -28.78 2.24 -29.14
N PRO A 284 -28.04 1.37 -29.87
CA PRO A 284 -26.79 1.75 -30.52
C PRO A 284 -27.08 2.52 -31.81
N GLY A 285 -27.25 3.84 -31.69
CA GLY A 285 -27.34 4.76 -32.83
C GLY A 285 -28.73 4.92 -33.46
N LEU A 286 -28.79 5.84 -34.43
CA LEU A 286 -30.00 6.43 -35.04
C LEU A 286 -30.84 5.47 -35.90
N ILE A 287 -30.26 4.36 -36.36
CA ILE A 287 -30.81 3.59 -37.48
C ILE A 287 -31.88 2.57 -37.04
N SER A 288 -31.99 2.28 -35.73
CA SER A 288 -33.14 1.52 -35.25
C SER A 288 -33.45 1.78 -33.76
N PRO A 289 -34.63 2.33 -33.43
CA PRO A 289 -35.01 2.65 -32.05
C PRO A 289 -35.47 1.39 -31.32
N TRP A 290 -34.55 0.47 -31.01
CA TRP A 290 -34.84 -0.73 -30.19
C TRP A 290 -34.72 -0.47 -28.68
N GLY A 291 -34.38 0.76 -28.27
CA GLY A 291 -34.23 1.11 -26.86
C GLY A 291 -35.51 0.88 -26.06
N LEU A 292 -35.39 0.38 -24.84
CA LEU A 292 -36.51 0.00 -23.97
C LEU A 292 -37.47 1.19 -23.71
N VAL A 293 -36.92 2.41 -23.66
CA VAL A 293 -37.70 3.66 -23.48
C VAL A 293 -38.53 3.98 -24.74
N GLN A 294 -37.98 3.76 -25.93
CA GLN A 294 -38.70 3.98 -27.18
C GLN A 294 -39.76 2.89 -27.43
N SER A 295 -39.48 1.63 -27.06
CA SER A 295 -40.41 0.52 -27.31
C SER A 295 -41.60 0.46 -26.34
N ARG A 296 -41.45 0.91 -25.08
CA ARG A 296 -42.53 0.84 -24.06
C ARG A 296 -43.17 2.18 -23.70
N LEU A 297 -42.40 3.25 -23.53
CA LEU A 297 -42.91 4.53 -22.98
C LEU A 297 -43.45 5.49 -24.04
N PHE A 298 -42.89 5.47 -25.26
CA PHE A 298 -43.27 6.40 -26.34
C PHE A 298 -43.98 5.74 -27.53
N LYS A 299 -44.44 4.49 -27.36
CA LYS A 299 -45.08 3.68 -28.41
C LYS A 299 -46.31 4.36 -29.05
N SER A 300 -46.97 5.30 -28.35
CA SER A 300 -48.15 6.01 -28.84
C SER A 300 -47.85 7.26 -29.69
N HIS A 301 -46.64 7.82 -29.62
CA HIS A 301 -46.27 9.03 -30.36
C HIS A 301 -45.39 8.78 -31.59
N TYR A 302 -44.80 7.59 -31.70
CA TYR A 302 -44.25 7.12 -32.96
C TYR A 302 -45.40 6.65 -33.84
N LYS A 303 -46.09 7.61 -34.48
CA LYS A 303 -46.94 7.29 -35.63
C LYS A 303 -46.09 6.50 -36.62
N LYS A 304 -46.50 5.25 -36.89
CA LYS A 304 -45.95 4.41 -37.96
C LYS A 304 -45.93 5.13 -39.32
N ASP A 305 -46.67 6.23 -39.46
CA ASP A 305 -46.73 7.10 -40.62
C ASP A 305 -45.40 7.81 -40.96
N ALA A 306 -44.39 7.80 -40.08
CA ALA A 306 -43.09 8.42 -40.33
C ALA A 306 -42.00 7.45 -40.85
N LEU A 307 -42.30 6.15 -40.93
CA LEU A 307 -41.43 5.19 -41.62
C LEU A 307 -42.13 4.77 -42.91
N PRO A 308 -41.59 5.08 -44.10
CA PRO A 308 -42.20 4.74 -45.39
C PRO A 308 -42.10 3.23 -45.72
N PHE A 309 -42.08 2.37 -44.70
CA PHE A 309 -41.78 0.95 -44.79
C PHE A 309 -42.93 0.09 -44.25
N VAL A 310 -44.12 0.23 -44.83
CA VAL A 310 -45.10 -0.88 -44.85
C VAL A 310 -45.72 -0.92 -46.23
N TYR A 311 -45.34 -1.93 -47.00
CA TYR A 311 -45.98 -2.29 -48.26
C TYR A 311 -47.11 -3.25 -47.91
N GLU A 312 -48.37 -2.79 -47.97
CA GLU A 312 -49.52 -3.69 -48.06
C GLU A 312 -49.77 -3.98 -49.55
N PRO A 313 -49.65 -5.24 -50.00
CA PRO A 313 -49.89 -5.56 -51.39
C PRO A 313 -51.39 -5.67 -51.60
N ASP A 314 -52.03 -4.57 -51.98
CA ASP A 314 -53.39 -4.64 -52.51
C ASP A 314 -53.36 -5.17 -53.95
N SER A 315 -54.27 -6.13 -54.15
CA SER A 315 -54.49 -6.92 -55.33
C SER A 315 -54.70 -6.09 -56.60
N ALA A 316 -54.11 -6.60 -57.69
CA ALA A 316 -54.55 -6.47 -59.07
C ALA A 316 -55.13 -5.11 -59.48
N ASP A 317 -54.28 -4.18 -59.91
CA ASP A 317 -54.68 -3.15 -60.87
C ASP A 317 -53.47 -2.55 -61.61
N ASP A 318 -53.70 -2.30 -62.91
CA ASP A 318 -52.84 -1.72 -63.95
C ASP A 318 -51.34 -1.47 -63.66
N ALA A 319 -50.51 -2.14 -64.47
CA ALA A 319 -49.05 -2.06 -64.42
C ALA A 319 -48.52 -0.62 -64.52
N ASN A 320 -49.22 0.26 -65.26
CA ASN A 320 -48.78 1.63 -65.49
C ASN A 320 -48.98 2.54 -64.27
N THR A 321 -50.09 2.37 -63.53
CA THR A 321 -50.32 3.05 -62.25
C THR A 321 -49.39 2.54 -61.16
N SER A 322 -49.00 1.26 -61.20
CA SER A 322 -48.05 0.69 -60.23
C SER A 322 -46.64 1.28 -60.35
N ILE A 323 -46.18 1.60 -61.58
CA ILE A 323 -44.85 2.15 -61.82
C ILE A 323 -44.77 3.60 -61.34
N GLN A 324 -45.77 4.43 -61.65
CA GLN A 324 -45.80 5.81 -61.14
C GLN A 324 -45.88 5.87 -59.61
N LYS A 325 -46.67 4.98 -58.99
CA LYS A 325 -46.76 4.89 -57.53
C LYS A 325 -45.44 4.43 -56.90
N ARG A 326 -44.72 3.50 -57.55
CA ARG A 326 -43.36 3.08 -57.16
C ARG A 326 -42.34 4.20 -57.30
N LEU A 327 -42.38 4.95 -58.40
CA LEU A 327 -41.45 6.05 -58.67
C LEU A 327 -41.63 7.20 -57.67
N ASN A 328 -42.88 7.56 -57.38
CA ASN A 328 -43.22 8.58 -56.38
C ASN A 328 -42.86 8.14 -54.94
N ASN A 329 -42.98 6.85 -54.63
CA ASN A 329 -42.49 6.30 -53.35
C ASN A 329 -40.96 6.27 -53.26
N LEU A 330 -40.25 6.01 -54.36
CA LEU A 330 -38.79 6.07 -54.41
C LEU A 330 -38.29 7.51 -54.26
N GLU A 331 -38.95 8.48 -54.88
CA GLU A 331 -38.60 9.89 -54.78
C GLU A 331 -38.78 10.42 -53.35
N LYS A 332 -39.91 10.11 -52.70
CA LYS A 332 -40.12 10.39 -51.27
C LYS A 332 -39.10 9.69 -50.37
N ARG A 333 -38.64 8.49 -50.75
CA ARG A 333 -37.62 7.75 -50.02
C ARG A 333 -36.24 8.41 -50.15
N ILE A 334 -35.88 8.88 -51.34
CA ILE A 334 -34.65 9.62 -51.59
C ILE A 334 -34.67 10.94 -50.81
N GLU A 335 -35.78 11.69 -50.86
CA GLU A 335 -35.94 12.95 -50.12
C GLU A 335 -35.81 12.76 -48.60
N PHE A 336 -36.36 11.67 -48.06
CA PHE A 336 -36.20 11.32 -46.65
C PHE A 336 -34.74 11.00 -46.30
N TYR A 337 -34.02 10.25 -47.14
CA TYR A 337 -32.62 9.93 -46.89
C TYR A 337 -31.72 11.17 -46.97
N ASP A 338 -31.95 12.04 -47.95
CA ASP A 338 -31.21 13.29 -48.13
C ASP A 338 -31.40 14.24 -46.95
N ARG A 339 -32.63 14.31 -46.41
CA ARG A 339 -32.97 15.25 -45.34
C ARG A 339 -32.63 14.77 -43.93
N PHE A 340 -32.62 13.46 -43.69
CA PHE A 340 -32.52 12.91 -42.33
C PHE A 340 -31.27 12.05 -42.06
N ILE A 341 -30.55 11.57 -43.09
CA ILE A 341 -29.35 10.73 -42.92
C ILE A 341 -28.08 11.46 -43.33
N PHE A 342 -28.11 12.25 -44.40
CA PHE A 342 -26.97 13.06 -44.80
C PHE A 342 -27.07 14.44 -44.14
N ASP A 343 -26.36 14.64 -43.03
CA ASP A 343 -26.14 15.99 -42.52
C ASP A 343 -25.46 16.83 -43.64
N ASP A 344 -25.98 18.02 -43.97
CA ASP A 344 -25.38 19.00 -44.89
C ASP A 344 -23.83 19.11 -44.83
N PRO A 345 -23.17 19.03 -43.65
CA PRO A 345 -21.70 18.99 -43.59
C PRO A 345 -21.04 17.75 -44.23
N LEU A 346 -21.68 16.57 -44.22
CA LEU A 346 -21.15 15.35 -44.82
C LEU A 346 -21.33 15.36 -46.36
N LEU A 347 -22.43 15.95 -46.82
CA LEU A 347 -22.69 16.21 -48.24
C LEU A 347 -21.69 17.25 -48.80
N ASN A 348 -21.36 18.29 -48.03
CA ASN A 348 -20.31 19.25 -48.38
C ASN A 348 -18.90 18.62 -48.40
N PHE A 349 -18.62 17.66 -47.52
CA PHE A 349 -17.34 16.93 -47.50
C PHE A 349 -17.16 16.08 -48.77
N ILE A 350 -18.19 15.34 -49.18
CA ILE A 350 -18.19 14.54 -50.41
C ILE A 350 -18.11 15.43 -51.66
N LYS A 351 -18.77 16.59 -51.65
CA LYS A 351 -18.70 17.58 -52.74
C LYS A 351 -17.29 18.17 -52.88
N GLN A 352 -16.59 18.41 -51.76
CA GLN A 352 -15.19 18.84 -51.75
C GLN A 352 -14.25 17.77 -52.31
N GLU A 353 -14.40 16.50 -51.92
CA GLU A 353 -13.61 15.39 -52.47
C GLU A 353 -13.83 15.18 -53.97
N SER A 354 -15.07 15.33 -54.45
CA SER A 354 -15.39 15.20 -55.89
C SER A 354 -14.86 16.36 -56.77
N SER A 355 -14.40 17.45 -56.15
CA SER A 355 -13.94 18.67 -56.83
C SER A 355 -12.41 18.85 -56.84
N GLN A 356 -11.65 17.91 -56.27
CA GLN A 356 -10.20 17.91 -56.46
C GLN A 356 -9.83 17.26 -57.80
N PRO A 357 -9.17 17.99 -58.72
CA PRO A 357 -8.66 17.41 -59.95
C PRO A 357 -7.55 16.42 -59.62
N THR A 358 -7.68 15.22 -60.18
CA THR A 358 -6.68 14.16 -60.21
C THR A 358 -5.35 14.74 -60.67
N LYS A 359 -4.40 14.96 -59.74
CA LYS A 359 -3.01 15.22 -60.10
C LYS A 359 -2.39 13.93 -60.61
N SER A 360 -2.36 13.77 -61.93
CA SER A 360 -1.44 12.86 -62.60
C SER A 360 -0.01 13.27 -62.26
N THR A 361 0.70 12.42 -61.52
CA THR A 361 2.15 12.54 -61.34
C THR A 361 2.78 11.40 -62.12
N THR A 362 3.30 11.73 -63.30
CA THR A 362 4.40 11.03 -63.97
C THR A 362 5.68 11.13 -63.18
#